data_AF-A0A8C9FCM0-F1
#
_entry.id   AF-A0A8C9FCM0-F1
#
_cell.length_a   1.000
_cell.length_b   1.000
_cell.length_c   1.000
_cell.angle_alpha   90.00
_cell.angle_beta   90.00
_cell.angle_gamma   90.00
#
_symmetry.space_group_name_H-M   'P 1'
#
loop_
_entity.id
_entity.type
_entity.pdbx_description
1 polymer ?
#
loop_
_entity_poly.entity_id
_entity_poly.type
_entity_poly.pdbx_seq_one_letter_code
_entity_poly.pdbx_strand_id
1 'polypeptide(L)'
;MTDRYTIHSQLEHLQSKYIGTGHADTTKWEWLVNQHRDSYCSYMGHADTTKWEWLVNQHRDSYCSYMGHFDLLNYFAIAENESKARVRFNLMEKMLQPCGPPADKPDES
;
A
#
# COMPACT_ATOMS: atom_id res chain seq x y z
N MET A 1 7.78 -6.35 31.32
CA MET A 1 7.79 -4.90 31.03
C MET A 1 8.98 -4.48 30.15
N THR A 2 10.01 -5.31 29.99
CA THR A 2 11.21 -4.99 29.21
C THR A 2 11.02 -5.19 27.69
N ASP A 3 10.23 -6.17 27.27
CA ASP A 3 10.12 -6.54 25.84
C ASP A 3 9.37 -5.52 24.95
N ARG A 4 8.49 -4.69 25.53
CA ARG A 4 7.75 -3.66 24.78
C ARG A 4 8.63 -2.48 24.34
N TYR A 5 9.71 -2.20 25.08
CA TYR A 5 10.65 -1.14 24.71
C TYR A 5 11.59 -1.58 23.58
N THR A 6 11.88 -2.88 23.50
CA THR A 6 12.73 -3.46 22.46
C THR A 6 12.05 -3.45 21.09
N ILE A 7 10.73 -3.68 21.04
CA ILE A 7 9.96 -3.69 19.79
C ILE A 7 9.82 -2.27 19.21
N HIS A 8 9.58 -1.26 20.06
CA HIS A 8 9.47 0.12 19.59
C HIS A 8 10.80 0.65 19.02
N SER A 9 11.93 0.37 19.67
CA SER A 9 13.23 0.81 19.13
C SER A 9 13.62 0.07 17.85
N GLN A 10 13.26 -1.21 17.72
CA GLN A 10 13.44 -1.96 16.48
C GLN A 10 12.58 -1.39 15.35
N LEU A 11 11.32 -1.04 15.63
CA LEU A 11 10.41 -0.41 14.67
C LEU A 11 10.92 0.97 14.23
N GLU A 12 11.34 1.83 15.16
CA GLU A 12 11.90 3.15 14.85
C GLU A 12 13.21 3.06 14.06
N HIS A 13 14.05 2.07 14.37
CA HIS A 13 15.27 1.80 13.61
C HIS A 13 14.97 1.36 12.18
N LEU A 14 13.97 0.48 11.99
CA LEU A 14 13.47 0.06 10.68
C LEU A 14 12.84 1.24 9.91
N GLN A 15 12.07 2.08 10.59
CA GLN A 15 11.44 3.28 10.03
C GLN A 15 12.46 4.34 9.61
N SER A 16 13.56 4.48 10.34
CA SER A 16 14.67 5.38 9.98
C SER A 16 15.46 4.86 8.78
N LYS A 17 15.56 3.53 8.62
CA LYS A 17 16.32 2.89 7.55
C LYS A 17 15.54 2.78 6.23
N TYR A 18 14.21 2.69 6.29
CA TYR A 18 13.34 2.50 5.13
C TYR A 18 12.26 3.59 5.05
N ILE A 19 12.57 4.63 4.26
CA ILE A 19 11.65 5.73 3.94
C ILE A 19 10.41 5.16 3.22
N GLY A 20 9.23 5.27 3.85
CA GLY A 20 7.94 4.78 3.33
C GLY A 20 7.19 3.83 4.27
N THR A 21 7.83 3.32 5.33
CA THR A 21 7.15 2.58 6.40
C THR A 21 6.32 3.56 7.25
N GLY A 22 5.05 3.72 6.89
CA GLY A 22 4.15 4.72 7.46
C GLY A 22 4.08 4.71 8.99
N HIS A 23 3.93 5.90 9.56
CA HIS A 23 3.68 6.16 10.98
C HIS A 23 2.28 6.77 11.16
N ALA A 24 1.77 6.80 12.40
CA ALA A 24 0.48 7.44 12.69
C ALA A 24 0.47 8.93 12.34
N ASP A 25 1.64 9.55 12.31
CA ASP A 25 1.84 10.97 11.95
C ASP A 25 2.13 11.20 10.46
N THR A 26 2.13 10.16 9.61
CA THR A 26 2.38 10.33 8.18
C THR A 26 1.23 11.12 7.55
N THR A 27 1.57 12.26 6.96
CA THR A 27 0.57 13.10 6.31
C THR A 27 0.10 12.47 5.00
N LYS A 28 -1.13 12.80 4.58
CA LYS A 28 -1.68 12.37 3.28
C LYS A 28 -0.73 12.65 2.12
N TRP A 29 -0.02 13.78 2.17
CA TRP A 29 0.93 14.18 1.13
C TRP A 29 2.18 13.31 1.11
N GLU A 30 2.79 13.05 2.26
CA GLU A 30 3.96 12.17 2.36
C GLU A 30 3.65 10.74 1.94
N TRP A 31 2.46 10.25 2.30
CA TRP A 31 1.99 8.93 1.88
C TRP A 31 1.83 8.84 0.36
N LEU A 32 1.16 9.83 -0.25
CA LEU A 32 0.97 9.88 -1.71
C LEU A 32 2.30 9.97 -2.46
N VAL A 33 3.25 10.76 -1.96
CA VAL A 33 4.58 10.91 -2.58
C VAL A 33 5.40 9.63 -2.50
N ASN A 34 5.40 8.95 -1.34
CA ASN A 34 6.07 7.65 -1.20
C ASN A 34 5.45 6.59 -2.12
N GLN A 35 4.12 6.58 -2.23
CA GLN A 35 3.42 5.68 -3.15
C GLN A 35 3.80 5.95 -4.62
N HIS A 36 3.84 7.22 -5.03
CA HIS A 36 4.23 7.61 -6.38
C HIS A 36 5.70 7.27 -6.68
N ARG A 37 6.60 7.46 -5.70
CA ARG A 37 8.02 7.11 -5.80
C ARG A 37 8.20 5.61 -6.01
N ASP A 38 7.50 4.79 -5.24
CA ASP A 38 7.60 3.34 -5.31
C ASP A 38 7.00 2.80 -6.63
N SER A 39 5.92 3.41 -7.13
CA SER A 39 5.37 3.11 -8.46
C SER A 39 6.35 3.50 -9.57
N TYR A 40 6.96 4.70 -9.53
CA TYR A 40 7.99 5.10 -10.51
C TYR A 40 9.24 4.20 -10.48
N CYS A 41 9.66 3.76 -9.29
CA CYS A 41 10.77 2.82 -9.14
C CYS A 41 10.45 1.46 -9.78
N SER A 42 9.21 0.97 -9.66
CA SER A 42 8.74 -0.23 -10.34
C SER A 42 8.69 -0.06 -11.87
N TYR A 43 8.35 1.12 -12.38
CA TYR A 43 8.31 1.39 -13.83
C TYR A 43 9.70 1.53 -14.47
N MET A 44 10.72 1.98 -13.72
CA MET A 44 12.08 2.19 -14.24
C MET A 44 13.07 1.06 -13.93
N GLY A 45 12.75 0.10 -13.04
CA GLY A 45 13.78 -0.63 -12.29
C GLY A 45 14.02 -2.12 -12.53
N HIS A 46 13.08 -2.96 -13.01
CA HIS A 46 13.28 -4.42 -12.87
C HIS A 46 12.83 -5.24 -14.09
N ALA A 47 13.80 -5.83 -14.82
CA ALA A 47 13.54 -6.89 -15.79
C ALA A 47 12.99 -8.17 -15.13
N ASP A 48 13.15 -8.30 -13.82
CA ASP A 48 12.74 -9.45 -13.00
C ASP A 48 11.43 -9.21 -12.21
N THR A 49 10.65 -8.17 -12.52
CA THR A 49 9.35 -7.95 -11.85
C THR A 49 8.44 -9.15 -12.09
N THR A 50 8.08 -9.83 -11.02
CA THR A 50 7.17 -10.96 -11.10
C THR A 50 5.76 -10.48 -11.46
N LYS A 51 4.98 -11.34 -12.11
CA LYS A 51 3.56 -11.06 -12.41
C LYS A 51 2.79 -10.63 -11.14
N TRP A 52 3.13 -11.20 -9.98
CA TRP A 52 2.48 -10.86 -8.72
C TRP A 52 2.79 -9.44 -8.28
N GLU A 53 4.06 -9.01 -8.31
CA GLU A 53 4.47 -7.65 -7.95
C GLU A 53 3.81 -6.59 -8.85
N TRP A 54 3.77 -6.86 -10.16
CA TRP A 54 3.09 -5.98 -11.11
C TRP A 54 1.60 -5.83 -10.80
N LEU A 55 0.90 -6.95 -10.55
CA LEU A 55 -0.53 -6.94 -10.25
C LEU A 55 -0.83 -6.25 -8.91
N VAL A 56 -0.01 -6.46 -7.88
CA VAL A 56 -0.17 -5.78 -6.58
C VAL A 56 -0.03 -4.27 -6.74
N ASN A 57 0.96 -3.81 -7.50
CA ASN A 57 1.16 -2.39 -7.77
C ASN A 57 -0.02 -1.80 -8.55
N GLN A 58 -0.50 -2.48 -9.59
CA GLN A 58 -1.66 -2.03 -10.36
C GLN A 58 -2.92 -1.91 -9.48
N HIS A 59 -3.17 -2.88 -8.59
CA HIS A 59 -4.31 -2.82 -7.68
C HIS A 59 -4.19 -1.67 -6.67
N ARG A 60 -2.99 -1.45 -6.12
CA ARG A 60 -2.74 -0.34 -5.18
C ARG A 60 -2.93 1.02 -5.85
N ASP A 61 -2.41 1.21 -7.06
CA ASP A 61 -2.59 2.43 -7.85
C ASP A 61 -4.07 2.68 -8.20
N SER A 62 -4.80 1.61 -8.51
CA SER A 62 -6.26 1.68 -8.76
C SER A 62 -7.01 2.10 -7.50
N TYR A 63 -6.73 1.49 -6.33
CA TYR A 63 -7.37 1.86 -5.06
C TYR A 63 -7.04 3.31 -4.65
N CYS A 64 -5.79 3.76 -4.84
CA CYS A 64 -5.40 5.16 -4.67
C CYS A 64 -6.24 6.09 -5.55
N SER A 65 -6.41 5.74 -6.82
CA SER A 65 -7.21 6.53 -7.76
C SER A 65 -8.68 6.59 -7.34
N TYR A 66 -9.26 5.47 -6.91
CA TYR A 66 -10.64 5.41 -6.42
C TYR A 66 -10.85 6.26 -5.17
N MET A 67 -9.85 6.33 -4.28
CA MET A 67 -9.89 7.17 -3.09
C MET A 67 -9.59 8.65 -3.38
N GLY A 68 -8.81 8.95 -4.41
CA GLY A 68 -8.39 10.30 -4.79
C GLY A 68 -9.42 11.06 -5.62
N HIS A 69 -10.12 10.37 -6.52
CA HIS A 69 -11.12 10.97 -7.40
C HIS A 69 -12.52 10.93 -6.77
N PHE A 70 -13.10 12.11 -6.53
CA PHE A 70 -14.40 12.25 -5.89
C PHE A 70 -15.54 11.57 -6.65
N ASP A 71 -15.52 11.63 -8.00
CA ASP A 71 -16.56 11.02 -8.84
C ASP A 71 -16.53 9.50 -8.78
N LEU A 72 -15.33 8.91 -8.82
CA LEU A 72 -15.13 7.47 -8.68
C LEU A 72 -15.55 6.99 -7.28
N LEU A 73 -15.14 7.70 -6.23
CA LEU A 73 -15.56 7.36 -4.87
C LEU A 73 -17.08 7.42 -4.69
N ASN A 74 -17.73 8.43 -5.27
CA ASN A 74 -19.18 8.56 -5.25
C ASN A 74 -19.85 7.41 -6.01
N TYR A 75 -19.32 7.06 -7.18
CA TYR A 75 -19.83 5.95 -7.98
C TYR A 75 -19.80 4.64 -7.20
N PHE A 76 -18.67 4.29 -6.57
CA PHE A 76 -18.56 3.08 -5.76
C PHE A 76 -19.46 3.11 -4.52
N ALA A 77 -19.58 4.26 -3.85
CA ALA A 77 -20.49 4.41 -2.70
C ALA A 77 -21.96 4.22 -3.06
N ILE A 78 -22.39 4.70 -4.23
CA ILE A 78 -23.75 4.50 -4.73
C ILE A 78 -23.96 3.03 -5.13
N ALA A 79 -23.00 2.43 -5.83
CA ALA A 79 -23.09 1.05 -6.31
C ALA A 79 -23.14 0.02 -5.15
N GLU A 80 -22.34 0.23 -4.10
CA GLU A 80 -22.31 -0.65 -2.92
C GLU A 80 -23.38 -0.27 -1.87
N ASN A 81 -24.13 0.82 -2.08
CA ASN A 81 -25.09 1.38 -1.12
C ASN A 81 -24.50 1.58 0.28
N GLU A 82 -23.26 2.07 0.33
CA GLU A 82 -22.48 2.23 1.55
C GLU A 82 -22.03 3.69 1.70
N SER A 83 -21.72 4.08 2.94
CA SER A 83 -21.21 5.44 3.17
C SER A 83 -19.83 5.63 2.52
N LYS A 84 -19.53 6.83 2.01
CA LYS A 84 -18.21 7.15 1.42
C LYS A 84 -17.05 6.85 2.37
N ALA A 85 -17.26 7.00 3.67
CA ALA A 85 -16.27 6.69 4.70
C ALA A 85 -16.01 5.17 4.78
N ARG A 86 -17.06 4.37 4.70
CA ARG A 86 -16.97 2.90 4.71
C ARG A 86 -16.28 2.36 3.46
N VAL A 87 -16.62 2.90 2.29
CA VAL A 87 -15.92 2.54 1.03
C VAL A 87 -14.43 2.88 1.11
N ARG A 88 -14.07 4.06 1.64
CA ARG A 88 -12.65 4.44 1.86
C ARG A 88 -11.94 3.49 2.82
N PHE A 89 -12.60 3.10 3.90
CA PHE A 89 -12.05 2.15 4.87
C PHE A 89 -11.81 0.78 4.22
N ASN A 90 -12.81 0.26 3.49
CA ASN A 90 -12.69 -1.01 2.78
C ASN A 90 -11.58 -0.99 1.71
N LEU A 91 -11.41 0.13 0.99
CA LEU A 91 -10.34 0.30 0.01
C LEU A 91 -8.95 0.30 0.67
N MET A 92 -8.80 0.97 1.82
CA MET A 92 -7.56 0.98 2.60
C MET A 92 -7.18 -0.43 3.09
N GLU A 93 -8.14 -1.20 3.61
CA GLU A 93 -7.90 -2.58 4.05
C GLU A 93 -7.42 -3.47 2.90
N LYS A 94 -8.01 -3.30 1.71
CA LYS A 94 -7.63 -4.04 0.50
C LYS A 94 -6.24 -3.67 -0.03
N MET A 95 -5.62 -2.57 0.40
CA MET A 95 -4.27 -2.19 -0.05
C MET A 95 -3.15 -3.08 0.54
N LEU A 96 -3.39 -3.72 1.69
CA LEU A 96 -2.40 -4.55 2.37
C LEU A 96 -1.98 -5.74 1.48
N GLN A 97 -2.97 -6.51 1.00
CA GLN A 97 -2.74 -7.70 0.19
C GLN A 97 -3.84 -7.88 -0.88
N PRO A 98 -3.82 -7.07 -1.96
CA PRO A 98 -4.87 -7.09 -2.97
C PRO A 98 -4.91 -8.39 -3.79
N CYS A 99 -3.77 -9.03 -4.00
CA CYS A 99 -3.61 -10.20 -4.88
C CYS A 99 -3.32 -11.50 -4.12
N GLY A 100 -3.59 -11.54 -2.81
CA GLY A 100 -3.22 -12.66 -1.95
C GLY A 100 -1.70 -12.76 -1.71
N PRO A 101 -1.24 -13.76 -0.95
CA PRO A 101 0.18 -13.99 -0.71
C PRO A 101 0.94 -14.24 -2.02
N PRO A 102 2.22 -13.81 -2.11
CA PRO A 102 3.05 -14.11 -3.26
C PRO A 102 3.24 -15.62 -3.39
N ALA A 103 3.37 -16.10 -4.63
CA ALA A 103 3.79 -17.48 -4.88
C ALA A 103 5.21 -17.69 -4.33
N ASP A 104 5.49 -18.90 -3.83
CA ASP A 104 6.84 -19.27 -3.42
C ASP A 104 7.81 -19.02 -4.58
N LYS A 105 8.94 -18.36 -4.28
CA LYS A 105 9.97 -18.12 -5.30
C LYS A 105 10.40 -19.47 -5.85
N PRO A 106 10.58 -19.62 -7.18
CA PRO A 106 11.10 -20.86 -7.72
C PRO A 106 12.45 -21.13 -7.05
N ASP A 107 12.59 -22.29 -6.42
CA ASP A 107 13.83 -22.73 -5.80
C ASP A 107 14.94 -22.68 -6.87
N GLU A 108 15.93 -21.82 -6.68
CA GLU A 108 17.15 -21.83 -7.50
C GLU A 108 17.82 -23.20 -7.28
N SER A 109 17.66 -24.09 -8.28
CA SER A 109 18.33 -25.40 -8.36
C SER A 109 19.64 -25.28 -9.13
#